data_AF-A0A2D9ZBC8-F1
#
_entry.id   AF-A0A2D9ZBC8-F1
#
_cell.length_a   1.000
_cell.length_b   1.000
_cell.length_c   1.000
_cell.angle_alpha   90.00
_cell.angle_beta   90.00
_cell.angle_gamma   90.00
#
_symmetry.space_group_name_H-M   'P 1'
#
loop_
_entity.id
_entity.type
_entity.pdbx_description
1 polymer ?
#
loop_
_entity_poly.entity_id
_entity_poly.type
_entity_poly.pdbx_seq_one_letter_code
_entity_poly.pdbx_strand_id
1 'polypeptide(L)'
;MKFTQEDLWKTIHTLGWDTNDDIHIEIGGTSVYMIDGAGTKWAPVKGTRKYNKDAFIVIKNRSRDPIAPSVNDDPERLPYHSNK
;
A
#
# COMPACT_ATOMS: atom_id res chain seq x y z
N MET A 1 -10.91 -21.87 6.97
CA MET A 1 -11.55 -21.56 5.68
C MET A 1 -10.50 -21.65 4.59
N LYS A 2 -10.77 -22.30 3.45
CA LYS A 2 -9.85 -22.30 2.30
C LYS A 2 -10.28 -21.15 1.40
N PHE A 3 -9.40 -20.17 1.20
CA PHE A 3 -9.62 -19.09 0.24
C PHE A 3 -9.42 -19.61 -1.17
N THR A 4 -10.36 -19.34 -2.07
CA THR A 4 -10.23 -19.66 -3.51
C THR A 4 -10.23 -18.41 -4.37
N GLN A 5 -9.88 -18.59 -5.66
CA GLN A 5 -9.93 -17.48 -6.63
C GLN A 5 -11.36 -16.94 -6.79
N GLU A 6 -12.36 -17.82 -6.70
CA GLU A 6 -13.78 -17.44 -6.77
C GLU A 6 -14.20 -16.55 -5.59
N ASP A 7 -13.62 -16.75 -4.40
CA ASP A 7 -13.93 -15.92 -3.24
C ASP A 7 -13.46 -14.47 -3.46
N LEU A 8 -12.31 -14.28 -4.12
CA LEU A 8 -11.84 -12.95 -4.52
C LEU A 8 -12.81 -12.28 -5.49
N TRP A 9 -13.19 -12.98 -6.56
CA TRP A 9 -14.11 -12.44 -7.57
C TRP A 9 -15.48 -12.12 -7.00
N LYS A 10 -16.02 -12.99 -6.12
CA LYS A 10 -17.27 -12.74 -5.40
C LYS A 10 -17.16 -11.50 -4.51
N THR A 11 -16.01 -11.30 -3.85
CA THR A 11 -15.77 -10.11 -3.02
C THR A 11 -15.76 -8.85 -3.87
N ILE A 12 -15.01 -8.83 -4.98
CA ILE A 12 -14.98 -7.71 -5.93
C ILE A 12 -16.38 -7.39 -6.45
N HIS A 13 -17.15 -8.40 -6.86
CA HIS A 13 -18.54 -8.24 -7.30
C HIS A 13 -19.45 -7.71 -6.19
N THR A 14 -19.31 -8.21 -4.95
CA THR A 14 -20.10 -7.76 -3.79
C THR A 14 -19.82 -6.30 -3.44
N LEU A 15 -18.58 -5.85 -3.61
CA LEU A 15 -18.18 -4.44 -3.48
C LEU A 15 -18.65 -3.57 -4.66
N GLY A 16 -19.24 -4.19 -5.70
CA GLY A 16 -19.70 -3.52 -6.92
C GLY A 16 -18.56 -2.96 -7.77
N TRP A 17 -17.33 -3.46 -7.59
CA TRP A 17 -16.16 -3.03 -8.34
C TRP A 17 -16.17 -3.66 -9.74
N ASP A 18 -15.67 -2.91 -10.72
CA ASP A 18 -15.57 -3.37 -12.10
C ASP A 18 -14.15 -3.85 -12.42
N THR A 19 -13.99 -4.77 -13.37
CA THR A 19 -12.66 -5.25 -13.79
C THR A 19 -11.84 -4.19 -14.51
N ASN A 20 -12.47 -3.14 -15.02
CA ASN A 20 -11.82 -1.99 -15.62
C ASN A 20 -11.44 -0.91 -14.59
N ASP A 21 -11.82 -1.08 -13.32
CA ASP A 21 -11.36 -0.19 -12.25
C ASP A 21 -9.84 -0.35 -12.04
N ASP A 22 -9.16 0.70 -11.58
CA ASP A 22 -7.75 0.68 -11.19
C ASP A 22 -7.58 -0.04 -9.84
N ILE A 23 -7.49 -1.37 -9.90
CA ILE A 23 -7.36 -2.24 -8.74
C ILE A 23 -5.89 -2.52 -8.43
N HIS A 24 -5.45 -2.10 -7.24
CA HIS A 24 -4.10 -2.33 -6.73
C HIS A 24 -4.10 -3.41 -5.62
N ILE A 25 -3.18 -4.36 -5.72
CA ILE A 25 -2.88 -5.33 -4.66
C ILE A 25 -1.55 -4.94 -4.02
N GLU A 26 -1.60 -4.54 -2.75
CA GLU A 26 -0.45 -4.11 -1.98
C GLU A 26 -0.16 -5.11 -0.86
N ILE A 27 1.13 -5.35 -0.56
CA ILE A 27 1.54 -6.29 0.51
C ILE A 27 2.11 -5.50 1.68
N GLY A 28 1.48 -5.65 2.84
CA GLY A 28 1.96 -5.15 4.13
C GLY A 28 2.73 -6.22 4.92
N GLY A 29 3.48 -5.81 5.94
CA GLY A 29 4.27 -6.74 6.76
C GLY A 29 5.56 -7.21 6.07
N THR A 30 6.27 -6.29 5.42
CA THR A 30 7.57 -6.57 4.78
C THR A 30 8.70 -5.82 5.47
N SER A 31 9.88 -6.44 5.51
CA SER A 31 11.12 -5.81 5.92
C SER A 31 12.04 -5.75 4.71
N VAL A 32 12.51 -4.54 4.38
CA VAL A 32 13.48 -4.33 3.30
C VAL A 32 14.83 -4.00 3.93
N TYR A 33 15.84 -4.75 3.53
CA TYR A 33 17.20 -4.51 3.97
C TYR A 33 17.77 -3.31 3.21
N MET A 34 17.87 -2.13 3.83
CA MET A 34 18.22 -0.87 3.14
C MET A 34 19.66 -0.41 3.35
N ILE A 35 20.48 -1.22 4.02
CA ILE A 35 21.91 -0.97 4.21
C ILE A 35 22.73 -1.97 3.40
N ASP A 36 23.98 -1.62 3.11
CA ASP A 36 24.92 -2.57 2.52
C ASP A 36 25.20 -3.68 3.53
N GLY A 37 24.93 -4.92 3.12
CA GLY A 37 25.14 -6.09 3.98
C GLY A 37 26.61 -6.28 4.33
N ALA A 38 26.87 -7.07 5.37
CA ALA A 38 28.23 -7.31 5.90
C ALA A 38 29.20 -8.04 4.95
N GLY A 39 28.88 -8.17 3.65
CA GLY A 39 29.73 -8.81 2.64
C GLY A 39 29.92 -10.32 2.83
N THR A 40 29.21 -10.94 3.77
CA THR A 40 29.31 -12.38 4.03
C THR A 40 28.28 -13.14 3.20
N LYS A 41 28.56 -14.43 2.93
CA LYS A 41 27.63 -15.31 2.17
C LYS A 41 26.25 -15.49 2.82
N TRP A 42 26.10 -15.13 4.10
CA TRP A 42 24.85 -15.25 4.85
C TRP A 42 24.16 -13.90 5.08
N ALA A 43 24.81 -12.79 4.76
CA ALA A 43 24.23 -11.47 4.91
C ALA A 43 23.27 -11.18 3.74
N PRO A 44 22.09 -10.61 4.03
CA PRO A 44 21.20 -10.15 2.97
C PRO A 44 21.83 -8.97 2.21
N VAL A 45 21.61 -8.93 0.90
CA VAL A 45 22.04 -7.81 0.05
C VAL A 45 21.06 -6.65 0.23
N LYS A 46 21.53 -5.41 0.08
CA LYS A 46 20.67 -4.24 0.04
C LYS A 46 19.54 -4.40 -1.00
N GLY A 47 18.31 -4.06 -0.61
CA GLY A 47 17.10 -4.28 -1.39
C GLY A 47 16.44 -5.65 -1.16
N THR A 48 17.07 -6.57 -0.43
CA THR A 48 16.45 -7.86 -0.08
C THR A 48 15.17 -7.62 0.70
N ARG A 49 14.04 -8.13 0.18
CA ARG A 49 12.72 -8.02 0.81
C ARG A 49 12.35 -9.35 1.46
N LYS A 50 12.08 -9.29 2.77
CA LYS A 50 11.54 -10.40 3.54
C LYS A 50 10.07 -10.15 3.82
N TYR A 51 9.23 -11.10 3.47
CA TYR A 51 7.81 -11.12 3.85
C TYR A 51 7.66 -11.86 5.17
N ASN A 52 6.95 -11.27 6.13
CA ASN A 52 6.69 -11.92 7.40
C ASN A 52 5.65 -13.03 7.24
N LYS A 53 5.60 -13.96 8.21
CA LYS A 53 4.60 -15.05 8.22
C LYS A 53 3.17 -14.53 8.43
N ASP A 54 3.06 -13.38 9.09
CA ASP A 54 1.83 -12.62 9.36
C ASP A 54 1.66 -11.42 8.41
N ALA A 55 2.32 -11.45 7.24
CA ALA A 55 2.08 -10.47 6.20
C ALA A 55 0.60 -10.48 5.76
N PHE A 56 0.13 -9.32 5.31
CA PHE A 56 -1.25 -9.14 4.88
C PHE A 56 -1.28 -8.45 3.52
N ILE A 57 -2.40 -8.61 2.82
CA ILE A 57 -2.66 -7.92 1.56
C ILE A 57 -3.72 -6.85 1.77
N VAL A 58 -3.55 -5.72 1.09
CA VAL A 58 -4.56 -4.67 0.99
C VAL A 58 -4.94 -4.57 -0.48
N ILE A 59 -6.22 -4.76 -0.78
CA ILE A 59 -6.76 -4.60 -2.14
C ILE A 59 -7.48 -3.25 -2.17
N LYS A 60 -7.04 -2.35 -3.04
CA LYS A 60 -7.55 -0.98 -3.15
C LYS A 60 -8.17 -0.77 -4.53
N ASN A 61 -9.30 -0.09 -4.58
CA ASN A 61 -9.88 0.42 -5.81
C ASN A 61 -9.63 1.93 -5.89
N ARG A 62 -8.65 2.32 -6.70
CA ARG A 62 -8.23 3.73 -6.82
C ARG A 62 -9.18 4.53 -7.71
N SER A 63 -9.92 3.88 -8.62
CA SER A 63 -10.97 4.55 -9.40
C SER A 63 -12.12 5.07 -8.54
N ARG A 64 -12.30 4.52 -7.34
CA ARG A 64 -13.40 4.84 -6.43
C ARG A 64 -12.95 5.53 -5.13
N ASP A 65 -11.70 5.95 -5.07
CA ASP A 65 -11.12 6.71 -3.98
C ASP A 65 -10.82 8.14 -4.45
N PRO A 66 -11.83 9.03 -4.49
CA PRO A 66 -11.59 10.43 -4.83
C PRO A 66 -10.83 11.08 -3.67
N ILE A 67 -9.50 11.01 -3.73
CA ILE A 67 -8.64 11.76 -2.82
C ILE A 67 -8.73 13.23 -3.22
N ALA A 68 -9.66 13.96 -2.61
CA ALA A 68 -9.63 15.41 -2.61
C ALA A 68 -8.63 15.86 -1.54
N PRO A 69 -7.54 16.56 -1.89
CA PRO A 69 -6.67 17.14 -0.89
C PRO A 69 -7.48 18.12 -0.03
N SER A 70 -7.14 18.22 1.26
CA SER A 70 -7.71 19.26 2.11
C SER A 70 -7.36 20.63 1.53
N VAL A 71 -8.38 21.44 1.23
CA VAL A 71 -8.21 22.83 0.79
C VAL A 71 -8.18 23.71 2.03
N ASN A 72 -7.26 24.67 2.07
CA ASN A 72 -7.28 25.70 3.10
C ASN A 72 -8.55 26.55 2.91
N ASP A 73 -9.39 26.62 3.94
CA ASP A 73 -10.62 27.39 3.94
C ASP A 73 -10.36 28.90 3.92
N ASP A 74 -9.17 29.31 4.36
CA ASP A 74 -8.70 30.69 4.39
C ASP A 74 -7.34 30.83 3.69
N PRO A 75 -7.29 31.39 2.46
CA PRO A 75 -6.04 31.59 1.71
C PRO A 75 -4.98 32.43 2.45
N GLU A 76 -5.39 33.29 3.38
CA GLU A 76 -4.48 34.14 4.16
C GLU A 76 -3.91 33.43 5.39
N ARG A 77 -4.53 32.32 5.80
CA ARG A 77 -4.09 31.52 6.95
C ARG A 77 -2.85 30.72 6.62
N LEU A 78 -1.69 31.28 6.94
CA LEU A 78 -0.40 30.63 6.75
C LEU A 78 -0.16 29.52 7.80
N PRO A 79 0.52 28.41 7.43
CA PRO A 79 1.01 27.43 8.39
C PRO A 79 1.93 28.10 9.42
N TYR A 80 1.80 27.74 10.70
CA TYR A 80 2.64 28.30 11.79
C TYR A 80 4.15 28.20 11.51
N HIS A 81 4.58 27.18 10.77
CA HIS A 81 5.97 26.95 10.39
C HIS A 81 6.33 27.43 8.97
N SER A 82 5.45 28.15 8.28
CA SER A 82 5.72 28.65 6.92
C SER A 82 6.61 29.88 6.89
N ASN A 83 6.77 30.59 8.01
CA ASN A 83 7.54 31.84 8.12
C ASN A 83 9.00 31.63 8.56
N LYS A 84 9.65 30.55 8.11
CA LYS A 84 11.05 30.26 8.46
C LYS A 84 11.95 30.20 7.23
#